data_AF-A0A6J0GY73-F1
#
_entry.id   AF-A0A6J0GY73-F1
#
_cell.length_a   1.000
_cell.length_b   1.000
_cell.length_c   1.000
_cell.angle_alpha   90.00
_cell.angle_beta   90.00
_cell.angle_gamma   90.00
#
_symmetry.space_group_name_H-M   'P 1'
#
loop_
_entity.id
_entity.type
_entity.pdbx_description
1 polymer ?
#
loop_
_entity_poly.entity_id
_entity_poly.type
_entity_poly.pdbx_seq_one_letter_code
_entity_poly.pdbx_strand_id
1 'polypeptide(L)'
;MEQIRRIMRPTDVPDTGLLCDLLWSDPDKDVQGWGENDRGVSFTFGADVVSKFLNRHDLDLICRAHQVVEDGYEFFAKRQLVTLFSAPNYCGEFDNAGGMMSVDETLMCSFQILKPSEKKAKYQYGGLNSGRPVTPPRTANPPKKR
;
A
#
# COMPACT_ATOMS: atom_id res chain seq x y z
N MET A 1 -11.63 12.82 18.14
CA MET A 1 -12.34 12.11 17.05
C MET A 1 -13.37 12.96 16.30
N GLU A 2 -14.06 13.93 16.93
CA GLU A 2 -15.05 14.78 16.23
C GLU A 2 -14.51 15.56 15.03
N GLN A 3 -13.24 15.96 15.05
CA GLN A 3 -12.62 16.67 13.92
C GLN A 3 -12.68 15.87 12.62
N ILE A 4 -12.50 14.55 12.68
CA ILE A 4 -12.60 13.65 11.51
C ILE A 4 -14.05 13.56 11.03
N ARG A 5 -15.00 13.39 11.96
CA ARG A 5 -16.44 13.27 11.64
C ARG A 5 -17.02 14.52 10.96
N ARG A 6 -16.40 15.68 11.20
CA ARG A 6 -16.81 16.97 10.63
C ARG A 6 -16.24 17.25 9.24
N ILE A 7 -15.37 16.37 8.70
CA ILE A 7 -14.88 16.50 7.33
C ILE A 7 -16.04 16.21 6.37
N MET A 8 -16.54 17.25 5.71
CA MET A 8 -17.64 17.13 4.75
C MET A 8 -17.16 16.46 3.45
N ARG A 9 -18.01 15.59 2.89
CA ARG A 9 -17.75 14.91 1.62
C ARG A 9 -18.75 15.40 0.54
N PRO A 10 -18.34 15.50 -0.74
CA PRO A 10 -17.00 15.24 -1.26
C PRO A 10 -16.02 16.38 -0.90
N THR A 11 -14.75 16.04 -0.69
CA THR A 11 -13.65 17.00 -0.52
C THR A 11 -12.42 16.44 -1.22
N ASP A 12 -11.59 17.33 -1.76
CA ASP A 12 -10.25 16.96 -2.20
C ASP A 12 -9.31 16.80 -0.99
N VAL A 13 -8.17 16.16 -1.19
CA VAL A 13 -7.12 16.07 -0.17
C VAL A 13 -6.29 17.35 -0.21
N PRO A 14 -6.27 18.15 0.88
CA PRO A 14 -5.47 19.37 0.92
C PRO A 14 -3.98 19.07 0.99
N ASP A 15 -3.14 20.04 0.63
CA ASP A 15 -1.68 19.92 0.71
C ASP A 15 -1.15 19.83 2.16
N THR A 16 -1.93 20.34 3.13
CA THR A 16 -1.55 20.35 4.56
C THR A 16 -2.76 20.16 5.47
N GLY A 17 -2.50 19.82 6.74
CA GLY A 17 -3.49 19.73 7.80
C GLY A 17 -4.14 18.35 7.92
N LEU A 18 -5.13 18.23 8.80
CA LEU A 18 -5.62 16.95 9.32
C LEU A 18 -5.88 15.87 8.25
N LEU A 19 -6.58 16.20 7.16
CA LEU A 19 -6.91 15.20 6.14
C LEU A 19 -5.65 14.74 5.37
N CYS A 20 -4.72 15.66 5.11
CA CYS A 20 -3.41 15.32 4.54
C CYS A 20 -2.65 14.40 5.50
N ASP A 21 -2.57 14.79 6.77
CA ASP A 21 -1.78 14.10 7.77
C ASP A 21 -2.28 12.66 8.02
N LEU A 22 -3.61 12.46 8.02
CA LEU A 22 -4.22 11.12 8.14
C LEU A 22 -3.87 10.18 6.99
N LEU A 23 -3.59 10.73 5.80
CA LEU A 23 -3.32 9.96 4.59
C LEU A 23 -1.82 9.79 4.30
N TRP A 24 -0.99 10.73 4.76
CA TRP A 24 0.42 10.85 4.34
C TRP A 24 1.46 10.78 5.46
N SER A 25 1.06 10.78 6.74
CA SER A 25 2.04 10.66 7.83
C SER A 25 2.59 9.22 7.97
N ASP A 26 3.80 9.10 8.52
CA ASP A 26 4.48 7.83 8.74
C ASP A 26 5.07 7.71 10.16
N PRO A 27 5.05 6.52 10.78
CA PRO A 27 5.81 6.27 12.00
C PRO A 27 7.32 6.27 11.73
N ASP A 28 8.10 6.82 12.65
CA ASP A 28 9.57 6.78 12.62
C ASP A 28 10.11 6.45 14.02
N LYS A 29 11.00 5.46 14.10
CA LYS A 29 11.61 4.98 15.35
C LYS A 29 12.71 5.90 15.88
N ASP A 30 13.31 6.70 14.99
CA ASP A 30 14.43 7.56 15.30
C ASP A 30 13.96 8.99 15.66
N VAL A 31 12.65 9.25 15.54
CA VAL A 31 12.00 10.51 15.90
C VAL A 31 11.37 10.45 17.29
N GLN A 32 11.57 11.50 18.08
CA GLN A 32 10.80 11.77 19.30
C GLN A 32 9.84 12.94 19.04
N GLY A 33 8.54 12.72 19.22
CA GLY A 33 7.52 13.71 18.85
C GLY A 33 7.20 13.67 17.35
N TRP A 34 7.26 14.82 16.69
CA TRP A 34 6.99 14.98 15.26
C TRP A 34 8.27 15.37 14.51
N GLY A 35 8.46 14.82 13.32
CA GLY A 35 9.61 15.09 12.46
C GLY A 35 9.21 15.43 11.03
N GLU A 36 10.19 15.86 10.23
CA GLU A 36 10.01 16.01 8.79
C GLU A 36 9.80 14.64 8.13
N ASN A 37 9.08 14.63 7.01
CA ASN A 37 8.84 13.43 6.23
C ASN A 37 9.62 13.48 4.91
N ASP A 38 10.44 12.47 4.65
CA ASP A 38 11.24 12.34 3.42
C ASP A 38 10.38 12.30 2.14
N ARG A 39 9.06 12.07 2.27
CA ARG A 39 8.11 12.20 1.16
C ARG A 39 7.89 13.64 0.69
N GLY A 40 8.31 14.63 1.48
CA GLY A 40 8.06 16.05 1.21
C GLY A 40 6.62 16.50 1.48
N VAL A 41 5.82 15.67 2.16
CA VAL A 41 4.43 15.95 2.53
C VAL A 41 4.13 15.36 3.91
N SER A 42 3.27 16.04 4.69
CA SER A 42 2.93 15.62 6.06
C SER A 42 4.17 15.51 6.96
N PHE A 43 4.07 14.72 8.03
CA PHE A 43 5.07 14.57 9.08
C PHE A 43 5.37 13.10 9.38
N THR A 44 6.54 12.85 9.96
CA THR A 44 6.81 11.61 10.68
C THR A 44 6.42 11.76 12.16
N PHE A 45 6.11 10.65 12.83
CA PHE A 45 5.77 10.64 14.25
C PHE A 45 6.41 9.49 15.04
N GLY A 46 6.88 9.82 16.24
CA GLY A 46 7.56 8.89 17.14
C GLY A 46 6.62 7.96 17.91
N ALA A 47 7.22 6.96 18.55
CA ALA A 47 6.50 6.01 19.41
C ALA A 47 5.78 6.72 20.59
N ASP A 48 6.32 7.83 21.08
CA ASP A 48 5.69 8.59 22.17
C ASP A 48 4.39 9.28 21.72
N VAL A 49 4.29 9.71 20.46
CA VAL A 49 3.07 10.26 19.88
C VAL A 49 1.99 9.18 19.78
N VAL A 50 2.37 7.97 19.35
CA VAL A 50 1.46 6.80 19.31
C VAL A 50 0.90 6.52 20.70
N SER A 51 1.77 6.35 21.71
CA SER A 51 1.33 6.05 23.07
C SER A 51 0.45 7.16 23.65
N LYS A 52 0.81 8.44 23.45
CA LYS A 52 0.00 9.58 23.90
C LYS A 52 -1.38 9.62 23.24
N PHE A 53 -1.46 9.33 21.93
CA PHE A 53 -2.71 9.32 21.18
C PHE A 53 -3.65 8.23 21.67
N LEU A 54 -3.13 7.00 21.79
CA LEU A 54 -3.89 5.85 22.25
C LEU A 54 -4.42 6.06 23.68
N ASN A 55 -3.55 6.48 24.60
CA ASN A 55 -3.93 6.76 25.98
C ASN A 55 -5.00 7.87 26.08
N ARG A 56 -4.88 8.92 25.27
CA ARG A 56 -5.85 10.03 25.26
C ARG A 56 -7.23 9.60 24.78
N HIS A 57 -7.29 8.61 23.89
CA HIS A 57 -8.52 8.21 23.22
C HIS A 57 -9.07 6.86 23.68
N ASP A 58 -8.43 6.24 24.68
CA ASP A 58 -8.81 4.94 25.23
C ASP A 58 -8.87 3.87 24.12
N LEU A 59 -7.76 3.76 23.37
CA LEU A 59 -7.59 2.83 22.26
C LEU A 59 -6.35 1.95 22.50
N ASP A 60 -6.37 0.74 21.95
CA ASP A 60 -5.27 -0.23 22.13
C ASP A 60 -4.27 -0.25 20.96
N LEU A 61 -4.74 0.02 19.74
CA LEU A 61 -3.97 -0.21 18.51
C LEU A 61 -4.26 0.83 17.43
N ILE A 62 -3.21 1.34 16.80
CA ILE A 62 -3.29 2.03 15.51
C ILE A 62 -3.03 1.01 14.41
N CYS A 63 -4.00 0.77 13.52
CA CYS A 63 -3.81 -0.02 12.32
C CYS A 63 -3.73 0.92 11.10
N ARG A 64 -2.66 0.83 10.30
CA ARG A 64 -2.41 1.72 9.16
C ARG A 64 -1.72 1.00 8.00
N ALA A 65 -1.50 1.66 6.87
CA ALA A 65 -0.89 1.07 5.65
C ALA A 65 0.26 1.92 5.08
N HIS A 66 0.21 2.32 3.80
CA HIS A 66 1.07 3.31 3.12
C HIS A 66 2.56 2.96 2.92
N GLN A 67 3.24 2.34 3.89
CA GLN A 67 4.63 1.90 3.75
C GLN A 67 4.69 0.43 3.32
N VAL A 68 5.55 0.11 2.34
CA VAL A 68 5.90 -1.27 2.00
C VAL A 68 6.69 -1.85 3.16
N VAL A 69 6.28 -3.01 3.66
CA VAL A 69 6.95 -3.74 4.75
C VAL A 69 7.21 -5.18 4.33
N GLU A 70 8.34 -5.74 4.75
CA GLU A 70 8.89 -7.00 4.24
C GLU A 70 7.90 -8.16 4.33
N ASP A 71 7.33 -8.40 5.51
CA ASP A 71 6.39 -9.51 5.75
C ASP A 71 4.93 -9.15 5.43
N GLY A 72 4.67 -7.99 4.83
CA GLY A 72 3.32 -7.48 4.60
C GLY A 72 2.60 -6.97 5.86
N TYR A 73 3.23 -7.11 7.04
CA TYR A 73 2.88 -6.37 8.24
C TYR A 73 4.14 -6.05 9.06
N GLU A 74 4.10 -4.97 9.84
CA GLU A 74 5.17 -4.62 10.77
C GLU A 74 4.59 -3.93 12.01
N PHE A 75 5.09 -4.30 13.19
CA PHE A 75 4.72 -3.64 14.45
C PHE A 75 5.68 -2.51 14.80
N PHE A 76 5.10 -1.44 15.34
CA PHE A 76 5.80 -0.27 15.86
C PHE A 76 5.33 0.06 17.29
N ALA A 77 6.10 0.87 18.01
CA ALA A 77 5.77 1.36 19.35
C ALA A 77 5.29 0.26 20.32
N LYS A 78 6.09 -0.80 20.52
CA LYS A 78 5.74 -1.95 21.39
C LYS A 78 4.40 -2.61 21.01
N ARG A 79 4.16 -2.78 19.70
CA ARG A 79 2.94 -3.37 19.11
C ARG A 79 1.68 -2.50 19.27
N GLN A 80 1.83 -1.24 19.65
CA GLN A 80 0.72 -0.28 19.71
C GLN A 80 0.35 0.30 18.34
N LEU A 81 1.21 0.12 17.33
CA LEU A 81 0.90 0.42 15.94
C LEU A 81 1.27 -0.76 15.06
N VAL A 82 0.44 -1.06 14.06
CA VAL A 82 0.72 -2.02 13.00
C VAL A 82 0.57 -1.38 11.64
N THR A 83 1.60 -1.53 10.81
CA THR A 83 1.56 -1.23 9.38
C THR A 83 1.18 -2.49 8.63
N LEU A 84 0.20 -2.41 7.72
CA LEU A 84 -0.22 -3.48 6.82
C LEU A 84 0.06 -3.09 5.37
N PHE A 85 0.58 -4.02 4.60
CA PHE A 85 0.80 -3.85 3.17
C PHE A 85 0.40 -5.13 2.43
N SER A 86 -0.63 -5.06 1.59
CA SER A 86 -1.28 -6.25 1.01
C SER A 86 -0.90 -6.54 -0.44
N ALA A 87 0.01 -5.75 -1.04
CA ALA A 87 0.47 -5.97 -2.41
C ALA A 87 1.84 -6.71 -2.41
N PRO A 88 1.87 -8.04 -2.59
CA PRO A 88 3.14 -8.78 -2.64
C PRO A 88 3.92 -8.42 -3.90
N ASN A 89 5.25 -8.51 -3.82
CA ASN A 89 6.17 -8.13 -4.90
C ASN A 89 5.85 -6.74 -5.46
N TYR A 90 5.77 -5.75 -4.58
CA TYR A 90 5.28 -4.41 -4.93
C TYR A 90 6.06 -3.84 -6.12
N CYS A 91 5.33 -3.34 -7.12
CA CYS A 91 5.86 -2.85 -8.40
C CYS A 91 6.79 -3.81 -9.17
N GLY A 92 6.95 -5.07 -8.75
CA GLY A 92 7.95 -5.98 -9.29
C GLY A 92 9.40 -5.68 -8.89
N GLU A 93 9.60 -4.74 -7.96
CA GLU A 93 10.90 -4.22 -7.52
C GLU A 93 11.25 -4.65 -6.10
N PHE A 94 10.23 -4.90 -5.27
CA PHE A 94 10.37 -5.37 -3.90
C PHE A 94 10.08 -6.87 -3.82
N ASP A 95 10.69 -7.58 -2.86
CA ASP A 95 10.38 -9.00 -2.59
C ASP A 95 9.45 -9.16 -1.37
N ASN A 96 8.68 -8.12 -1.07
CA ASN A 96 7.79 -8.11 0.09
C ASN A 96 6.61 -9.08 -0.08
N ALA A 97 6.14 -9.62 1.04
CA ALA A 97 4.87 -10.30 1.11
C ALA A 97 3.70 -9.31 1.21
N GLY A 98 2.49 -9.81 0.94
CA GLY A 98 1.24 -9.14 1.24
C GLY A 98 0.67 -9.64 2.56
N GLY A 99 0.29 -8.75 3.48
CA GLY A 99 -0.33 -9.10 4.76
C GLY A 99 -1.81 -8.71 4.82
N MET A 100 -2.58 -9.50 5.56
CA MET A 100 -3.95 -9.19 5.98
C MET A 100 -4.09 -9.46 7.47
N MET A 101 -4.71 -8.53 8.21
CA MET A 101 -5.02 -8.71 9.61
C MET A 101 -6.49 -9.08 9.78
N SER A 102 -6.76 -10.18 10.48
CA SER A 102 -8.09 -10.59 10.93
C SER A 102 -8.25 -10.24 12.40
N VAL A 103 -9.34 -9.55 12.74
CA VAL A 103 -9.70 -9.19 14.11
C VAL A 103 -11.00 -9.91 14.46
N ASP A 104 -10.98 -10.75 15.50
CA ASP A 104 -12.17 -11.48 15.94
C ASP A 104 -13.00 -10.72 16.99
N GLU A 105 -14.10 -11.32 17.45
CA GLU A 105 -15.01 -10.72 18.44
C GLU A 105 -14.35 -10.48 19.82
N THR A 106 -13.22 -11.15 20.10
CA THR A 106 -12.41 -10.94 21.31
C THR A 106 -11.33 -9.88 21.12
N LEU A 107 -11.31 -9.23 19.96
CA LEU A 107 -10.28 -8.30 19.51
C LEU A 107 -8.90 -8.96 19.32
N MET A 108 -8.85 -10.28 19.21
CA MET A 108 -7.60 -10.97 18.90
C MET A 108 -7.21 -10.71 17.44
N CYS A 109 -6.01 -10.16 17.25
CA CYS A 109 -5.46 -9.88 15.93
C CYS A 109 -4.59 -11.05 15.45
N SER A 110 -4.90 -11.60 14.29
CA SER A 110 -4.12 -12.64 13.60
C SER A 110 -3.76 -12.19 12.18
N PHE A 111 -2.68 -12.74 11.61
CA PHE A 111 -2.15 -12.29 10.31
C PHE A 111 -2.11 -13.44 9.31
N GLN A 112 -2.55 -13.17 8.08
CA GLN A 112 -2.45 -14.05 6.92
C GLN A 112 -1.50 -13.42 5.92
N ILE A 113 -0.45 -14.17 5.54
CA ILE A 113 0.65 -13.66 4.71
C ILE A 113 0.67 -14.35 3.36
N LEU A 114 0.65 -13.56 2.30
CA LEU A 114 0.78 -13.98 0.90
C LEU A 114 2.19 -13.63 0.42
N LYS A 115 3.08 -14.62 0.43
CA LYS A 115 4.43 -14.46 -0.11
C LYS A 115 4.38 -14.27 -1.63
N PRO A 116 5.30 -13.49 -2.21
CA PRO A 116 5.39 -13.37 -3.66
C PRO A 116 5.65 -14.75 -4.28
N SER A 117 5.02 -14.99 -5.44
CA SER A 117 5.30 -16.19 -6.22
C SER A 117 6.77 -16.17 -6.64
N GLU A 118 7.48 -17.27 -6.45
CA GLU A 118 8.72 -17.50 -7.21
C GLU A 118 8.38 -17.28 -8.68
N LYS A 119 9.17 -16.47 -9.39
CA LYS A 119 9.03 -16.33 -10.84
C LYS A 119 9.19 -17.73 -11.41
N LYS A 120 8.09 -18.45 -11.67
CA LYS A 120 8.13 -19.60 -12.59
C LYS A 120 8.86 -19.06 -13.80
N ALA A 121 10.01 -19.66 -14.10
CA ALA A 121 10.83 -19.30 -15.24
C ALA A 121 9.87 -18.96 -16.37
N LYS A 122 9.90 -17.70 -16.85
CA LYS A 122 9.09 -17.23 -17.98
C LYS A 122 8.97 -18.43 -18.89
N TYR A 123 7.76 -18.97 -19.10
CA TYR A 123 7.57 -20.09 -20.01
C TYR A 123 8.45 -19.78 -21.22
N GLN A 124 9.57 -20.50 -21.36
CA GLN A 124 10.39 -20.35 -22.54
C GLN A 124 9.40 -20.76 -23.61
N TYR A 125 8.98 -19.78 -24.41
CA TYR A 125 8.26 -20.07 -25.63
C TYR A 125 9.30 -20.73 -26.53
N GLY A 126 9.60 -22.00 -26.22
CA GLY A 126 10.38 -22.90 -27.02
C GLY A 126 9.63 -22.98 -28.33
N GLY A 127 10.29 -22.52 -29.40
CA GLY A 127 9.68 -22.43 -30.70
C GLY A 127 9.04 -23.77 -31.09
N LEU A 128 7.73 -23.77 -31.25
CA LEU A 128 7.05 -24.69 -32.16
C LEU A 128 6.26 -23.86 -33.16
N ASN A 129 6.87 -23.72 -34.33
CA ASN A 129 6.18 -23.49 -35.59
C ASN A 129 5.13 -24.59 -35.78
N SER A 130 3.85 -24.27 -35.64
CA SER A 130 2.76 -24.93 -36.38
C SER A 130 1.41 -24.27 -36.10
N GLY A 131 0.86 -23.57 -37.10
CA GLY A 131 -0.60 -23.47 -37.24
C GLY A 131 -1.30 -22.18 -36.79
N ARG A 132 -0.74 -20.98 -37.01
CA ARG A 132 -1.60 -19.78 -37.08
C ARG A 132 -1.81 -19.36 -38.54
N PRO A 133 -3.07 -19.19 -39.01
CA PRO A 133 -3.32 -18.68 -40.35
C PRO A 133 -2.79 -17.25 -40.49
N VAL A 134 -2.08 -16.99 -41.59
CA VAL A 134 -1.52 -15.68 -41.92
C VAL A 134 -2.67 -14.73 -42.28
N THR A 135 -2.72 -13.56 -41.65
CA THR A 135 -3.63 -12.47 -42.02
C THR A 135 -3.42 -12.08 -43.50
N PRO A 136 -4.47 -12.01 -44.34
CA PRO A 136 -4.30 -11.71 -45.76
C PRO A 136 -3.78 -10.27 -45.96
N PRO A 137 -2.90 -10.05 -46.95
CA PRO A 137 -2.34 -8.72 -47.20
C PRO A 137 -3.41 -7.77 -47.73
N ARG A 138 -3.40 -6.54 -47.19
CA ARG A 138 -4.26 -5.43 -47.57
C ARG A 138 -3.89 -4.97 -48.98
N THR A 139 -4.74 -5.27 -49.98
CA THR A 139 -4.52 -4.80 -51.35
C THR A 139 -4.69 -3.28 -51.44
N ALA A 140 -3.68 -2.62 -52.02
CA ALA A 140 -3.65 -1.19 -52.23
C ALA A 140 -4.35 -0.79 -53.54
N ASN A 141 -5.23 0.21 -53.43
CA ASN A 141 -5.83 1.11 -54.43
C ASN A 141 -6.62 0.55 -55.63
N PRO A 142 -7.80 1.12 -55.93
CA PRO A 142 -8.56 0.81 -57.15
C PRO A 142 -8.00 1.58 -58.37
N PRO A 143 -8.15 1.06 -59.60
CA PRO A 143 -7.70 1.76 -60.79
C PRO A 143 -8.66 2.90 -61.19
N LYS A 144 -8.07 4.01 -61.65
CA LYS A 144 -8.77 5.17 -62.22
C LYS A 144 -9.53 4.77 -63.49
N LYS A 145 -10.81 5.13 -63.59
CA LYS A 145 -11.57 5.08 -64.85
C LYS A 145 -11.23 6.31 -65.70
N ARG A 146 -10.92 6.07 -66.98
CA ARG A 146 -11.11 7.04 -68.07
C ARG A 146 -12.51 6.87 -68.63
#